data_AF-B2JIT6-F1
#
_entry.id   AF-B2JIT6-F1
#
_cell.length_a   1.000
_cell.length_b   1.000
_cell.length_c   1.000
_cell.angle_alpha   90.00
_cell.angle_beta   90.00
_cell.angle_gamma   90.00
#
_symmetry.space_group_name_H-M   'P 1'
#
loop_
_entity.id
_entity.type
_entity.pdbx_description
1 polymer ?
#
loop_
_entity_poly.entity_id
_entity_poly.type
_entity_poly.pdbx_seq_one_letter_code
_entity_poly.pdbx_strand_id
1 'polypeptide(L)'
;MANAQQIAQDASSAVAGGAAAGVPASNDFELRQKALDARTADNNYRYAVAQHNCYSKFFVNHCLNSARDDMRVVAADIRKEQLALDDEKRMEHARQRDEQAAVKRAQNEAEAPAREAQDARNAQAYEDKQRQHQLNQAQRDAEAPQRAANEQAYQQKQQQHAIDQAQRGISPSQAAANQKAYDAKQADFQRKLDEAHRQAAQKAQERVEKQQRYEQKQTEATQHKADVEARQKQAGEKAKQKQEEQAKQQQQLEQQQQLEQQQQLEQQQQLEQQQKQQQQ
;
A
#
# COMPACT_ATOMS: atom_id res chain seq x y z
N MET A 1 23.36 -53.98 -5.38
CA MET A 1 23.46 -52.65 -4.73
C MET A 1 23.06 -51.62 -5.77
N ALA A 2 21.79 -51.24 -5.77
CA ALA A 2 21.23 -50.24 -6.67
C ALA A 2 20.05 -49.57 -5.95
N ASN A 3 19.88 -48.28 -6.20
CA ASN A 3 18.75 -47.43 -5.83
C ASN A 3 18.61 -47.02 -4.35
N ALA A 4 19.38 -46.00 -3.96
CA ALA A 4 19.00 -45.10 -2.87
C ALA A 4 19.31 -43.61 -3.15
N GLN A 5 19.77 -43.26 -4.36
CA GLN A 5 20.30 -41.92 -4.64
C GLN A 5 19.41 -41.03 -5.53
N GLN A 6 18.22 -41.49 -5.96
CA GLN A 6 17.40 -40.79 -6.96
C GLN A 6 16.09 -40.17 -6.43
N ILE A 7 15.79 -40.24 -5.14
CA ILE A 7 14.51 -39.73 -4.58
C ILE A 7 14.68 -38.33 -3.92
N ALA A 8 15.90 -37.81 -3.82
CA ALA A 8 16.16 -36.53 -3.14
C ALA A 8 16.23 -35.29 -4.06
N GLN A 9 16.13 -35.45 -5.38
CA GLN A 9 16.24 -34.34 -6.34
C GLN A 9 14.90 -33.83 -6.89
N ASP A 10 13.78 -34.47 -6.56
CA ASP A 10 12.45 -34.09 -7.07
C ASP A 10 11.64 -33.20 -6.10
N ALA A 11 12.22 -32.81 -4.96
CA ALA A 11 11.55 -31.99 -3.94
C ALA A 11 11.99 -30.51 -3.91
N SER A 12 12.80 -30.05 -4.88
CA SER A 12 13.27 -28.65 -4.93
C SER A 12 12.86 -27.88 -6.18
N SER A 13 11.98 -28.41 -7.04
CA SER A 13 11.49 -27.70 -8.23
C SER A 13 10.11 -27.05 -8.07
N ALA A 14 9.55 -27.00 -6.86
CA ALA A 14 8.22 -26.47 -6.60
C ALA A 14 8.24 -25.19 -5.74
N VAL A 15 8.90 -24.10 -6.17
CA VAL A 15 8.63 -22.74 -5.61
C VAL A 15 9.05 -21.54 -6.47
N ALA A 16 9.53 -21.70 -7.71
CA ALA A 16 9.88 -20.54 -8.54
C ALA A 16 9.03 -20.48 -9.82
N GLY A 17 8.17 -19.46 -9.94
CA GLY A 17 7.66 -19.04 -11.25
C GLY A 17 6.16 -18.83 -11.40
N GLY A 18 5.41 -18.62 -10.30
CA GLY A 18 4.08 -17.99 -10.39
C GLY A 18 4.17 -16.50 -10.72
N ALA A 19 4.74 -16.15 -11.88
CA ALA A 19 4.87 -14.76 -12.35
C ALA A 19 5.08 -14.62 -13.88
N ALA A 20 4.72 -15.62 -14.70
CA ALA A 20 4.97 -15.56 -16.15
C ALA A 20 3.71 -15.46 -17.03
N ALA A 21 2.52 -15.32 -16.45
CA ALA A 21 1.29 -15.17 -17.25
C ALA A 21 0.97 -13.70 -17.62
N GLY A 22 1.55 -12.71 -16.92
CA GLY A 22 1.35 -11.28 -17.21
C GLY A 22 2.48 -10.62 -18.03
N VAL A 23 3.60 -11.32 -18.20
CA VAL A 23 4.83 -10.83 -18.84
C VAL A 23 4.82 -10.90 -20.39
N PRO A 24 4.18 -11.87 -21.07
CA PRO A 24 4.32 -11.97 -22.53
C PRO A 24 3.57 -10.84 -23.27
N ALA A 25 2.39 -10.45 -22.79
CA ALA A 25 1.60 -9.38 -23.41
C ALA A 25 2.21 -7.98 -23.17
N SER A 26 2.72 -7.73 -21.96
CA SER A 26 3.37 -6.46 -21.62
C SER A 26 4.67 -6.26 -22.41
N ASN A 27 5.48 -7.32 -22.57
CA ASN A 27 6.67 -7.27 -23.42
C ASN A 27 6.34 -7.06 -24.91
N ASP A 28 5.26 -7.67 -25.42
CA ASP A 28 4.81 -7.48 -26.81
C ASP A 28 4.39 -6.01 -27.06
N PHE A 29 3.62 -5.40 -26.14
CA PHE A 29 3.23 -4.00 -26.25
C PHE A 29 4.44 -3.04 -26.23
N GLU A 30 5.45 -3.31 -25.40
CA GLU A 30 6.67 -2.52 -25.36
C GLU A 30 7.50 -2.64 -26.64
N LEU A 31 7.59 -3.85 -27.21
CA LEU A 31 8.29 -4.07 -28.47
C LEU A 31 7.62 -3.33 -29.63
N ARG A 32 6.29 -3.40 -29.72
CA ARG A 32 5.51 -2.66 -30.74
C ARG A 32 5.64 -1.15 -30.55
N GLN A 33 5.63 -0.66 -29.30
CA GLN A 33 5.87 0.76 -29.01
C GLN A 33 7.24 1.21 -29.51
N LYS A 34 8.30 0.47 -29.17
CA LYS A 34 9.67 0.79 -29.62
C LYS A 34 9.80 0.81 -31.14
N ALA A 35 9.10 -0.08 -31.84
CA ALA A 35 9.08 -0.10 -33.30
C ALA A 35 8.41 1.15 -33.88
N LEU A 36 7.30 1.62 -33.29
CA LEU A 36 6.63 2.86 -33.68
C LEU A 36 7.49 4.10 -33.38
N ASP A 37 8.18 4.12 -32.24
CA ASP A 37 9.10 5.19 -31.87
C ASP A 37 10.30 5.27 -32.84
N ALA A 38 10.87 4.13 -33.20
CA ALA A 38 11.94 4.04 -34.18
C ALA A 38 11.51 4.53 -35.57
N ARG A 39 10.30 4.15 -36.02
CA ARG A 39 9.72 4.66 -37.28
C ARG A 39 9.48 6.16 -37.26
N THR A 40 9.06 6.69 -36.12
CA THR A 40 8.88 8.13 -35.93
C THR A 40 10.22 8.86 -36.04
N ALA A 41 11.27 8.33 -35.38
CA ALA A 41 12.61 8.90 -35.44
C ALA A 41 13.17 8.87 -36.86
N ASP A 42 13.02 7.76 -37.59
CA ASP A 42 13.45 7.64 -38.98
C ASP A 42 12.70 8.63 -39.89
N ASN A 43 11.38 8.72 -39.76
CA ASN A 43 10.58 9.65 -40.55
C ASN A 43 11.01 11.12 -40.34
N ASN A 44 11.23 11.52 -39.09
CA ASN A 44 11.74 12.84 -38.74
C ASN A 44 13.13 13.10 -39.32
N TYR A 45 14.02 12.11 -39.24
CA TYR A 45 15.36 12.18 -39.81
C TYR A 45 15.31 12.36 -41.33
N ARG A 46 14.50 11.55 -42.03
CA ARG A 46 14.33 11.64 -43.49
C ARG A 46 13.78 13.00 -43.92
N TYR A 47 12.81 13.52 -43.19
CA TYR A 47 12.28 14.86 -43.43
C TYR A 47 13.35 15.94 -43.22
N ALA A 48 14.13 15.89 -42.14
CA ALA A 48 15.19 16.86 -41.89
C ALA A 48 16.26 16.87 -43.00
N VAL A 49 16.66 15.69 -43.48
CA VAL A 49 17.59 15.55 -44.62
C VAL A 49 16.96 16.11 -45.90
N ALA A 50 15.69 15.77 -46.18
CA ALA A 50 14.98 16.28 -47.35
C ALA A 50 14.84 17.80 -47.32
N GLN A 51 14.53 18.37 -46.16
CA GLN A 51 14.45 19.81 -45.94
C GLN A 51 15.78 20.49 -46.27
N HIS A 52 16.90 19.97 -45.76
CA HIS A 52 18.22 20.52 -46.06
C HIS A 52 18.52 20.47 -47.57
N ASN A 53 18.20 19.35 -48.23
CA ASN A 53 18.38 19.20 -49.66
C ASN A 53 17.49 20.15 -50.47
N CYS A 54 16.30 20.51 -49.99
CA CYS A 54 15.41 21.43 -50.69
C CYS A 54 16.00 22.84 -50.84
N TYR A 55 16.82 23.30 -49.89
CA TYR A 55 17.47 24.62 -49.97
C TYR A 55 18.50 24.72 -51.10
N SER A 56 19.00 23.60 -51.62
CA SER A 56 19.88 23.55 -52.79
C SER A 56 19.13 23.53 -54.14
N LYS A 57 17.79 23.50 -54.15
CA LYS A 57 16.98 23.45 -55.38
C LYS A 57 16.44 24.82 -55.78
N PHE A 58 16.22 25.02 -57.08
CA PHE A 58 15.63 26.26 -57.61
C PHE A 58 14.19 26.50 -57.12
N PHE A 59 13.37 25.45 -56.99
CA PHE A 59 11.99 25.53 -56.49
C PHE A 59 11.88 25.08 -55.03
N VAL A 60 12.53 25.80 -54.11
CA VAL A 60 12.61 25.47 -52.68
C VAL A 60 11.22 25.25 -52.06
N ASN A 61 10.29 26.18 -52.28
CA ASN A 61 8.95 26.12 -51.67
C ASN A 61 8.16 24.88 -52.08
N HIS A 62 8.21 24.51 -53.37
CA HIS A 62 7.55 23.29 -53.85
C HIS A 62 8.20 22.03 -53.25
N CYS A 63 9.54 21.99 -53.22
CA CYS A 63 10.27 20.88 -52.61
C CYS A 63 9.94 20.71 -51.12
N LEU A 64 9.88 21.81 -50.36
CA LEU A 64 9.56 21.78 -48.93
C LEU A 64 8.14 21.28 -48.67
N ASN A 65 7.18 21.68 -49.51
CA ASN A 65 5.80 21.21 -49.37
C ASN A 65 5.70 19.71 -49.66
N SER A 66 6.29 19.23 -50.77
CA SER A 66 6.33 17.81 -51.08
C SER A 66 6.99 16.98 -49.97
N ALA A 67 8.14 17.44 -49.43
CA ALA A 67 8.81 16.75 -48.33
C ALA A 67 7.95 16.71 -47.05
N ARG A 68 7.15 17.76 -46.79
CA ARG A 68 6.23 17.83 -45.66
C ARG A 68 5.03 16.90 -45.86
N ASP A 69 4.52 16.78 -47.07
CA ASP A 69 3.41 15.89 -47.40
C ASP A 69 3.83 14.42 -47.24
N ASP A 70 5.02 14.05 -47.73
CA ASP A 70 5.59 12.71 -47.53
C ASP A 70 5.75 12.37 -46.04
N MET A 71 6.22 13.34 -45.24
CA MET A 71 6.34 13.21 -43.78
C MET A 71 4.97 12.99 -43.13
N ARG A 72 3.96 13.80 -43.50
CA ARG A 72 2.60 13.74 -42.95
C ARG A 72 1.90 12.41 -43.23
N VAL A 73 2.09 11.82 -44.43
CA VAL A 73 1.50 10.52 -44.78
C VAL A 73 2.00 9.43 -43.83
N VAL A 74 3.32 9.32 -43.66
CA VAL A 74 3.91 8.31 -42.77
C VAL A 74 3.57 8.59 -41.31
N ALA A 75 3.55 9.86 -40.88
CA ALA A 75 3.15 10.23 -39.53
C ALA A 75 1.69 9.86 -39.23
N ALA A 76 0.78 9.98 -40.21
CA ALA A 76 -0.61 9.57 -40.07
C ALA A 76 -0.75 8.05 -39.89
N ASP A 77 0.03 7.26 -40.64
CA ASP A 77 0.06 5.79 -40.49
C ASP A 77 0.58 5.38 -39.12
N ILE A 78 1.70 5.97 -38.67
CA ILE A 78 2.26 5.71 -37.33
C ILE A 78 1.23 6.05 -36.24
N ARG A 79 0.53 7.19 -36.36
CA ARG A 79 -0.50 7.61 -35.39
C ARG A 79 -1.67 6.63 -35.36
N LYS A 80 -2.10 6.11 -36.51
CA LYS A 80 -3.16 5.08 -36.58
C LYS A 80 -2.77 3.81 -35.85
N GLU A 81 -1.54 3.34 -36.05
CA GLU A 81 -1.02 2.15 -35.35
C GLU A 81 -0.86 2.40 -33.84
N GLN A 82 -0.42 3.60 -33.44
CA GLN A 82 -0.34 3.99 -32.02
C GLN A 82 -1.70 3.97 -31.32
N LEU A 83 -2.73 4.50 -31.98
CA LEU A 83 -4.09 4.50 -31.44
C LEU A 83 -4.61 3.07 -31.25
N ALA A 84 -4.38 2.19 -32.22
CA ALA A 84 -4.76 0.78 -32.10
C ALA A 84 -4.03 0.09 -30.94
N LEU A 85 -2.72 0.33 -30.78
CA LEU A 85 -1.93 -0.20 -29.67
C LEU A 85 -2.44 0.31 -28.30
N ASP A 86 -2.81 1.59 -28.21
CA ASP A 86 -3.34 2.18 -26.98
C ASP A 86 -4.76 1.69 -26.64
N ASP A 87 -5.59 1.41 -27.65
CA ASP A 87 -6.88 0.76 -27.47
C ASP A 87 -6.74 -0.67 -26.93
N GLU A 88 -5.81 -1.46 -27.49
CA GLU A 88 -5.48 -2.79 -26.98
C GLU A 88 -5.04 -2.75 -25.51
N LYS A 89 -4.12 -1.84 -25.17
CA LYS A 89 -3.66 -1.64 -23.77
C LYS A 89 -4.82 -1.26 -22.84
N ARG A 90 -5.72 -0.37 -23.28
CA ARG A 90 -6.90 0.03 -22.49
C ARG A 90 -7.81 -1.16 -22.20
N MET A 91 -8.08 -1.98 -23.21
CA MET A 91 -8.91 -3.18 -23.09
C MET A 91 -8.29 -4.20 -22.15
N GLU A 92 -6.98 -4.46 -22.27
CA GLU A 92 -6.28 -5.41 -21.41
C GLU A 92 -6.29 -4.96 -19.94
N HIS A 93 -6.02 -3.69 -19.68
CA HIS A 93 -6.13 -3.14 -18.33
C HIS A 93 -7.54 -3.18 -17.76
N ALA A 94 -8.57 -2.99 -18.61
CA ALA A 94 -9.96 -3.15 -18.18
C ALA A 94 -10.24 -4.60 -17.75
N ARG A 95 -9.85 -5.58 -18.57
CA ARG A 95 -9.97 -7.01 -18.27
C ARG A 95 -9.27 -7.38 -16.96
N GLN A 96 -8.03 -6.93 -16.76
CA GLN A 96 -7.28 -7.20 -15.53
C GLN A 96 -7.97 -6.65 -14.29
N ARG A 97 -8.58 -5.45 -14.36
CA ARG A 97 -9.35 -4.90 -13.24
C ARG A 97 -10.58 -5.74 -12.94
N ASP A 98 -11.30 -6.17 -13.97
CA ASP A 98 -12.51 -6.97 -13.82
C ASP A 98 -12.20 -8.36 -13.24
N GLU A 99 -11.11 -8.99 -13.69
CA GLU A 99 -10.60 -10.25 -13.14
C GLU A 99 -10.21 -10.10 -11.67
N GLN A 100 -9.43 -9.07 -11.31
CA GLN A 100 -9.05 -8.81 -9.93
C GLN A 100 -10.27 -8.52 -9.03
N ALA A 101 -11.24 -7.75 -9.55
CA ALA A 101 -12.48 -7.48 -8.84
C ALA A 101 -13.32 -8.75 -8.66
N ALA A 102 -13.37 -9.64 -9.64
CA ALA A 102 -14.04 -10.94 -9.55
C ALA A 102 -13.37 -11.84 -8.50
N VAL A 103 -12.04 -11.95 -8.51
CA VAL A 103 -11.28 -12.72 -7.52
C VAL A 103 -11.53 -12.18 -6.11
N LYS A 104 -11.45 -10.87 -5.93
CA LYS A 104 -11.69 -10.24 -4.62
C LYS A 104 -13.12 -10.45 -4.12
N ARG A 105 -14.11 -10.35 -5.01
CA ARG A 105 -15.52 -10.66 -4.66
C ARG A 105 -15.67 -12.12 -4.24
N ALA A 106 -15.12 -13.06 -5.00
CA ALA A 106 -15.16 -14.48 -4.67
C ALA A 106 -14.49 -14.79 -3.33
N GLN A 107 -13.32 -14.19 -3.04
CA GLN A 107 -12.65 -14.32 -1.74
C GLN A 107 -13.51 -13.75 -0.60
N ASN A 108 -14.08 -12.56 -0.79
CA ASN A 108 -14.94 -11.94 0.21
C ASN A 108 -16.19 -12.80 0.48
N GLU A 109 -16.81 -13.37 -0.55
CA GLU A 109 -17.98 -14.23 -0.40
C GLU A 109 -17.62 -15.56 0.30
N ALA A 110 -16.48 -16.16 -0.06
CA ALA A 110 -16.00 -17.38 0.58
C ALA A 110 -15.66 -17.18 2.06
N GLU A 111 -15.10 -16.02 2.42
CA GLU A 111 -14.73 -15.67 3.81
C GLU A 111 -15.89 -15.10 4.63
N ALA A 112 -17.00 -14.69 4.00
CA ALA A 112 -18.16 -14.09 4.66
C ALA A 112 -18.67 -14.91 5.86
N PRO A 113 -18.95 -16.23 5.76
CA PRO A 113 -19.44 -17.01 6.89
C PRO A 113 -18.42 -17.11 8.03
N ALA A 114 -17.12 -17.16 7.71
CA ALA A 114 -16.07 -17.21 8.72
C ALA A 114 -15.99 -15.88 9.49
N ARG A 115 -16.14 -14.74 8.80
CA ARG A 115 -16.21 -13.41 9.42
C ARG A 115 -17.45 -13.27 10.30
N GLU A 116 -18.62 -13.65 9.81
CA GLU A 116 -19.86 -13.63 10.60
C GLU A 116 -19.77 -14.52 11.85
N ALA A 117 -19.21 -15.73 11.72
CA ALA A 117 -19.00 -16.62 12.86
C ALA A 117 -18.01 -16.03 13.88
N GLN A 118 -16.99 -15.30 13.42
CA GLN A 118 -16.05 -14.63 14.30
C GLN A 118 -16.68 -13.43 15.01
N ASP A 119 -17.48 -12.63 14.30
CA ASP A 119 -18.23 -11.52 14.88
C ASP A 119 -19.23 -11.99 15.93
N ALA A 120 -19.95 -13.08 15.66
CA ALA A 120 -20.84 -13.72 16.63
C ALA A 120 -20.09 -14.20 17.88
N ARG A 121 -18.93 -14.86 17.72
CA ARG A 121 -18.09 -15.29 18.85
C ARG A 121 -17.58 -14.11 19.68
N ASN A 122 -17.19 -13.02 19.02
CA ASN A 122 -16.72 -11.81 19.68
C ASN A 122 -17.85 -11.15 20.49
N ALA A 123 -19.05 -11.07 19.93
CA ALA A 123 -20.23 -10.54 20.62
C ALA A 123 -20.58 -11.38 21.86
N GLN A 124 -20.63 -12.72 21.72
CA GLN A 124 -20.87 -13.62 22.84
C GLN A 124 -19.81 -13.48 23.92
N ALA A 125 -18.52 -13.47 23.55
CA ALA A 125 -17.43 -13.31 24.51
C ALA A 125 -17.49 -11.97 25.26
N TYR A 126 -18.00 -10.91 24.62
CA TYR A 126 -18.21 -9.63 25.28
C TYR A 126 -19.35 -9.70 26.32
N GLU A 127 -20.49 -10.27 25.93
CA GLU A 127 -21.63 -10.46 26.85
C GLU A 127 -21.27 -11.37 28.03
N ASP A 128 -20.56 -12.47 27.78
CA ASP A 128 -20.11 -13.40 28.81
C ASP A 128 -19.21 -12.69 29.83
N LYS A 129 -18.28 -11.85 29.37
CA LYS A 129 -17.43 -11.04 30.24
C LYS A 129 -18.24 -10.04 31.06
N GLN A 130 -19.26 -9.43 30.47
CA GLN A 130 -20.14 -8.53 31.23
C GLN A 130 -20.90 -9.28 32.33
N ARG A 131 -21.47 -10.46 32.03
CA ARG A 131 -22.15 -11.29 33.03
C ARG A 131 -21.19 -11.76 34.11
N GLN A 132 -20.00 -12.21 33.74
CA GLN A 132 -18.97 -12.63 34.68
C GLN A 132 -18.53 -11.48 35.58
N HIS A 133 -18.42 -10.26 35.06
CA HIS A 133 -18.12 -9.08 35.87
C HIS A 133 -19.19 -8.83 36.93
N GLN A 134 -20.47 -8.88 36.55
CA GLN A 134 -21.59 -8.72 37.48
C GLN A 134 -21.61 -9.81 38.56
N LEU A 135 -21.39 -11.07 38.18
CA LEU A 135 -21.31 -12.18 39.14
C LEU A 135 -20.13 -12.02 40.11
N ASN A 136 -18.96 -11.64 39.60
CA ASN A 136 -17.78 -11.39 40.43
C ASN A 136 -18.00 -10.21 41.39
N GLN A 137 -18.71 -9.16 40.98
CA GLN A 137 -19.09 -8.07 41.87
C GLN A 137 -20.05 -8.57 42.97
N ALA A 138 -21.12 -9.25 42.60
CA ALA A 138 -22.08 -9.80 43.56
C ALA A 138 -21.44 -10.75 44.58
N GLN A 139 -20.52 -11.63 44.12
CA GLN A 139 -19.75 -12.51 45.01
C GLN A 139 -18.86 -11.71 45.96
N ARG A 140 -18.15 -10.70 45.45
CA ARG A 140 -17.32 -9.83 46.30
C ARG A 140 -18.17 -9.16 47.37
N ASP A 141 -19.34 -8.65 47.02
CA ASP A 141 -20.20 -7.95 47.96
C ASP A 141 -20.78 -8.92 49.01
N ALA A 142 -21.19 -10.12 48.60
CA ALA A 142 -21.68 -11.17 49.51
C ALA A 142 -20.60 -11.65 50.49
N GLU A 143 -19.35 -11.78 50.04
CA GLU A 143 -18.21 -12.19 50.88
C GLU A 143 -17.63 -11.05 51.73
N ALA A 144 -18.00 -9.79 51.48
CA ALA A 144 -17.47 -8.63 52.20
C ALA A 144 -17.55 -8.74 53.75
N PRO A 145 -18.69 -9.12 54.37
CA PRO A 145 -18.75 -9.29 55.83
C PRO A 145 -17.86 -10.42 56.32
N GLN A 146 -17.73 -11.52 55.56
CA GLN A 146 -16.88 -12.63 55.94
C GLN A 146 -15.39 -12.28 55.81
N ARG A 147 -15.01 -11.48 54.80
CA ARG A 147 -13.66 -10.92 54.68
C ARG A 147 -13.34 -9.99 55.86
N ALA A 148 -14.28 -9.12 56.25
CA ALA A 148 -14.11 -8.26 57.42
C ALA A 148 -13.96 -9.07 58.73
N ALA A 149 -14.76 -10.13 58.91
CA ALA A 149 -14.64 -11.02 60.06
C ALA A 149 -13.31 -11.79 60.07
N ASN A 150 -12.86 -12.29 58.92
CA ASN A 150 -11.55 -12.95 58.79
C ASN A 150 -10.40 -11.98 59.10
N GLU A 151 -10.50 -10.73 58.66
CA GLU A 151 -9.50 -9.71 58.95
C GLU A 151 -9.46 -9.39 60.45
N GLN A 152 -10.61 -9.23 61.10
CA GLN A 152 -10.67 -9.07 62.56
C GLN A 152 -10.10 -10.27 63.31
N ALA A 153 -10.45 -11.50 62.89
CA ALA A 153 -9.93 -12.73 63.49
C ALA A 153 -8.41 -12.85 63.32
N TYR A 154 -7.87 -12.43 62.17
CA TYR A 154 -6.44 -12.37 61.93
C TYR A 154 -5.75 -11.38 62.88
N GLN A 155 -6.31 -10.17 63.03
CA GLN A 155 -5.79 -9.17 63.97
C GLN A 155 -5.83 -9.66 65.43
N GLN A 156 -6.91 -10.32 65.84
CA GLN A 156 -7.01 -10.92 67.18
C GLN A 156 -5.97 -12.03 67.38
N LYS A 157 -5.78 -12.92 66.39
CA LYS A 157 -4.73 -13.95 66.46
C LYS A 157 -3.33 -13.34 66.55
N GLN A 158 -3.06 -12.24 65.84
CA GLN A 158 -1.80 -11.51 65.94
C GLN A 158 -1.58 -10.98 67.38
N GLN A 159 -2.60 -10.35 67.97
CA GLN A 159 -2.55 -9.87 69.35
C GLN A 159 -2.36 -11.01 70.36
N GLN A 160 -3.12 -12.09 70.22
CA GLN A 160 -2.98 -13.27 71.08
C GLN A 160 -1.58 -13.89 70.95
N HIS A 161 -1.05 -13.99 69.73
CA HIS A 161 0.30 -14.51 69.52
C HIS A 161 1.37 -13.61 70.16
N ALA A 162 1.17 -12.29 70.23
CA ALA A 162 2.05 -11.37 70.94
C ALA A 162 1.96 -11.55 72.47
N ILE A 163 0.76 -11.71 73.02
CA ILE A 163 0.54 -11.96 74.47
C ILE A 163 1.13 -13.32 74.86
N ASP A 164 0.88 -14.36 74.08
CA ASP A 164 1.41 -15.70 74.29
C ASP A 164 2.94 -15.72 74.22
N GLN A 165 3.56 -14.94 73.34
CA GLN A 165 5.01 -14.78 73.30
C GLN A 165 5.54 -14.09 74.56
N ALA A 166 4.84 -13.08 75.06
CA ALA A 166 5.20 -12.40 76.30
C ALA A 166 5.06 -13.32 77.53
N GLN A 167 4.07 -14.21 77.55
CA GLN A 167 3.83 -15.16 78.65
C GLN A 167 4.75 -16.39 78.61
N ARG A 168 5.18 -16.82 77.42
CA ARG A 168 5.94 -18.08 77.26
C ARG A 168 7.38 -18.04 77.73
N GLY A 169 7.88 -16.93 78.30
CA GLY A 169 9.19 -16.86 78.97
C GLY A 169 10.25 -17.71 78.28
N ILE A 170 10.70 -17.25 77.10
CA ILE A 170 11.38 -18.07 76.10
C ILE A 170 12.54 -18.85 76.74
N SER A 171 12.43 -20.19 76.79
CA SER A 171 13.56 -21.03 77.16
C SER A 171 14.68 -20.87 76.10
N PRO A 172 15.96 -20.83 76.50
CA PRO A 172 17.07 -20.49 75.60
C PRO A 172 17.19 -21.37 74.35
N SER A 173 16.65 -22.61 74.36
CA SER A 173 16.62 -23.49 73.19
C SER A 173 15.54 -23.12 72.17
N GLN A 174 14.37 -22.64 72.62
CA GLN A 174 13.30 -22.15 71.74
C GLN A 174 13.60 -20.74 71.20
N ALA A 175 14.35 -19.91 71.95
CA ALA A 175 14.85 -18.62 71.48
C ALA A 175 15.71 -18.80 70.23
N ALA A 176 16.67 -19.72 70.28
CA ALA A 176 17.59 -19.97 69.16
C ALA A 176 16.88 -20.52 67.91
N ALA A 177 15.87 -21.38 68.07
CA ALA A 177 15.06 -21.89 66.97
C ALA A 177 14.16 -20.80 66.35
N ASN A 178 13.55 -19.95 67.18
CA ASN A 178 12.74 -18.83 66.73
C ASN A 178 13.59 -17.74 66.04
N GLN A 179 14.81 -17.48 66.53
CA GLN A 179 15.77 -16.57 65.91
C GLN A 179 16.11 -17.04 64.49
N LYS A 180 16.48 -18.33 64.34
CA LYS A 180 16.76 -18.90 63.01
C LYS A 180 15.57 -18.84 62.07
N ALA A 181 14.35 -19.11 62.58
CA ALA A 181 13.14 -19.01 61.76
C ALA A 181 12.81 -17.57 61.36
N TYR A 182 13.10 -16.59 62.22
CA TYR A 182 12.94 -15.17 61.93
C TYR A 182 13.96 -14.69 60.89
N ASP A 183 15.23 -15.04 61.06
CA ASP A 183 16.32 -14.70 60.13
C ASP A 183 16.07 -15.31 58.74
N ALA A 184 15.58 -16.55 58.70
CA ALA A 184 15.18 -17.21 57.45
C ALA A 184 14.01 -16.48 56.76
N LYS A 185 13.00 -16.05 57.51
CA LYS A 185 11.86 -15.28 56.98
C LYS A 185 12.26 -13.89 56.49
N GLN A 186 13.17 -13.22 57.20
CA GLN A 186 13.77 -11.96 56.76
C GLN A 186 14.52 -12.14 55.43
N ALA A 187 15.33 -13.19 55.32
CA ALA A 187 16.06 -13.50 54.09
C ALA A 187 15.14 -13.86 52.91
N ASP A 188 14.02 -14.55 53.15
CA ASP A 188 12.99 -14.82 52.13
C ASP A 188 12.25 -13.53 51.72
N PHE A 189 11.93 -12.66 52.68
CA PHE A 189 11.27 -11.39 52.40
C PHE A 189 12.17 -10.46 51.57
N GLN A 190 13.45 -10.37 51.92
CA GLN A 190 14.43 -9.59 51.17
C GLN A 190 14.60 -10.13 49.74
N ARG A 191 14.66 -11.46 49.58
CA ARG A 191 14.68 -12.09 48.24
C ARG A 191 13.44 -11.74 47.42
N LYS A 192 12.25 -11.75 48.03
CA LYS A 192 11.00 -11.37 47.36
C LYS A 192 10.97 -9.90 46.96
N LEU A 193 11.51 -9.01 47.79
CA LEU A 193 11.65 -7.59 47.45
C LEU A 193 12.61 -7.40 46.28
N ASP A 194 13.78 -8.03 46.32
CA ASP A 194 14.75 -7.96 45.24
C ASP A 194 14.18 -8.49 43.92
N GLU A 195 13.42 -9.59 43.97
CA GLU A 195 12.73 -10.14 42.82
C GLU A 195 11.61 -9.20 42.31
N ALA A 196 10.82 -8.61 43.20
CA ALA A 196 9.81 -7.63 42.82
C ALA A 196 10.43 -6.37 42.19
N HIS A 197 11.56 -5.88 42.70
CA HIS A 197 12.31 -4.77 42.11
C HIS A 197 12.84 -5.11 40.72
N ARG A 198 13.38 -6.32 40.52
CA ARG A 198 13.81 -6.80 39.20
C ARG A 198 12.64 -6.86 38.21
N GLN A 199 11.50 -7.40 38.62
CA GLN A 199 10.31 -7.45 37.77
C GLN A 199 9.74 -6.06 37.47
N ALA A 200 9.76 -5.15 38.45
CA ALA A 200 9.34 -3.77 38.26
C ALA A 200 10.25 -3.03 37.26
N ALA A 201 11.56 -3.24 37.35
CA ALA A 201 12.54 -2.68 36.42
C ALA A 201 12.32 -3.21 35.00
N GLN A 202 12.11 -4.53 34.82
CA GLN A 202 11.79 -5.13 33.52
C GLN A 202 10.50 -4.56 32.93
N LYS A 203 9.42 -4.48 33.72
CA LYS A 203 8.15 -3.89 33.27
C LYS A 203 8.27 -2.41 32.95
N ALA A 204 9.14 -1.67 33.64
CA ALA A 204 9.41 -0.27 33.32
C ALA A 204 10.11 -0.14 31.96
N GLN A 205 11.11 -0.98 31.68
CA GLN A 205 11.76 -1.04 30.36
C GLN A 205 10.76 -1.38 29.26
N GLU A 206 9.92 -2.40 29.47
CA GLU A 206 8.91 -2.82 28.50
C GLU A 206 7.88 -1.71 28.20
N ARG A 207 7.54 -0.87 29.20
CA ARG A 207 6.69 0.31 28.99
C ARG A 207 7.36 1.36 28.12
N VAL A 208 8.65 1.63 28.35
CA VAL A 208 9.42 2.59 27.55
C VAL A 208 9.50 2.10 26.10
N GLU A 209 9.81 0.82 25.87
CA GLU A 209 9.86 0.24 24.53
C GLU A 209 8.50 0.29 23.82
N LYS A 210 7.41 -0.05 24.51
CA LYS A 210 6.06 0.05 23.94
C LYS A 210 5.70 1.49 23.58
N GLN A 211 6.08 2.44 24.42
CA GLN A 211 5.85 3.86 24.17
C GLN A 211 6.62 4.32 22.92
N GLN A 212 7.90 3.98 22.81
CA GLN A 212 8.70 4.28 21.61
C GLN A 212 8.12 3.64 20.35
N ARG A 213 7.71 2.37 20.41
CA ARG A 213 7.05 1.69 19.27
C ARG A 213 5.75 2.37 18.87
N TYR A 214 5.00 2.90 19.83
CA TYR A 214 3.76 3.61 19.56
C TYR A 214 4.03 4.95 18.87
N GLU A 215 5.00 5.72 19.38
CA GLU A 215 5.42 6.99 18.77
C GLU A 215 6.00 6.80 17.36
N GLN A 216 6.78 5.73 17.14
CA GLN A 216 7.26 5.36 15.80
C GLN A 216 6.09 5.07 14.86
N LYS A 217 5.12 4.25 15.27
CA LYS A 217 3.93 3.96 14.46
C LYS A 217 3.13 5.21 14.12
N GLN A 218 2.99 6.15 15.06
CA GLN A 218 2.32 7.43 14.80
C GLN A 218 3.06 8.26 13.75
N THR A 219 4.39 8.30 13.85
CA THR A 219 5.25 9.01 12.90
C THR A 219 5.19 8.38 11.51
N GLU A 220 5.31 7.06 11.42
CA GLU A 220 5.20 6.30 10.18
C GLU A 220 3.83 6.47 9.52
N ALA A 221 2.73 6.42 10.28
CA ALA A 221 1.40 6.66 9.76
C ALA A 221 1.25 8.07 9.17
N THR A 222 1.84 9.07 9.83
CA THR A 222 1.83 10.46 9.37
C THR A 222 2.66 10.62 8.09
N GLN A 223 3.86 10.03 8.05
CA GLN A 223 4.72 10.04 6.86
C GLN A 223 4.05 9.33 5.68
N HIS A 224 3.48 8.15 5.90
CA HIS A 224 2.78 7.40 4.87
C HIS A 224 1.59 8.17 4.32
N LYS A 225 0.82 8.85 5.18
CA LYS A 225 -0.28 9.72 4.74
C LYS A 225 0.23 10.86 3.84
N ALA A 226 1.31 11.53 4.25
CA ALA A 226 1.91 12.61 3.47
C ALA A 226 2.42 12.13 2.11
N ASP A 227 3.04 10.94 2.06
CA ASP A 227 3.57 10.36 0.82
C ASP A 227 2.45 9.99 -0.16
N VAL A 228 1.36 9.39 0.35
CA VAL A 228 0.16 9.11 -0.45
C VAL A 228 -0.46 10.40 -1.00
N GLU A 229 -0.57 11.45 -0.18
CA GLU A 229 -1.12 12.73 -0.61
C GLU A 229 -0.23 13.40 -1.66
N ALA A 230 1.10 13.36 -1.49
CA ALA A 230 2.06 13.87 -2.47
C ALA A 230 1.92 13.12 -3.81
N ARG A 231 1.80 11.79 -3.76
CA ARG A 231 1.62 10.96 -4.96
C ARG A 231 0.30 11.25 -5.68
N GLN A 232 -0.77 11.49 -4.92
CA GLN A 232 -2.06 11.91 -5.48
C GLN A 232 -1.99 13.29 -6.15
N LYS A 233 -1.34 14.26 -5.51
CA LYS A 233 -1.13 15.60 -6.10
C LYS A 233 -0.32 15.52 -7.39
N GLN A 234 0.81 14.80 -7.39
CA GLN A 234 1.63 14.61 -8.58
C GLN A 234 0.85 13.91 -9.70
N ALA A 235 0.05 12.89 -9.39
CA ALA A 235 -0.80 12.26 -10.39
C ALA A 235 -1.86 13.22 -10.96
N GLY A 236 -2.46 14.05 -10.11
CA GLY A 236 -3.41 15.09 -10.52
C GLY A 236 -2.77 16.18 -11.38
N GLU A 237 -1.58 16.65 -11.02
CA GLU A 237 -0.81 17.63 -11.80
C GLU A 237 -0.40 17.06 -13.16
N LYS A 238 0.08 15.82 -13.21
CA LYS A 238 0.37 15.14 -14.49
C LYS A 238 -0.87 15.00 -15.36
N ALA A 239 -2.03 14.69 -14.76
CA ALA A 239 -3.29 14.61 -15.49
C ALA A 239 -3.71 15.99 -16.05
N LYS A 240 -3.57 17.06 -15.26
CA LYS A 240 -3.84 18.44 -15.72
C LYS A 240 -2.89 18.88 -16.82
N GLN A 241 -1.58 18.65 -16.66
CA GLN A 241 -0.59 18.95 -17.70
C GLN A 241 -0.92 18.24 -19.00
N LYS A 242 -1.30 16.95 -18.93
CA LYS A 242 -1.71 16.18 -20.10
C LYS A 242 -2.98 16.75 -20.75
N GLN A 243 -3.96 17.21 -19.96
CA GLN A 243 -5.15 17.89 -20.49
C GLN A 243 -4.81 19.23 -21.16
N GLU A 244 -3.97 20.06 -20.55
CA GLU A 244 -3.54 21.33 -21.13
C GLU A 244 -2.75 21.14 -22.43
N GLU A 245 -1.88 20.13 -22.48
CA GLU A 245 -1.11 19.78 -23.67
C GLU A 245 -2.03 19.29 -24.79
N GLN A 246 -3.02 18.45 -24.46
CA GLN A 246 -4.06 18.04 -25.41
C GLN A 246 -4.89 19.23 -25.92
N ALA A 247 -5.29 20.16 -25.04
CA ALA A 247 -6.05 21.35 -25.42
C ALA A 247 -5.25 22.30 -26.32
N LYS A 248 -3.96 22.53 -26.01
CA LYS A 248 -3.06 23.31 -26.88
C LYS A 248 -2.88 22.66 -28.25
N GLN A 249 -2.73 21.34 -28.28
CA GLN A 249 -2.62 20.60 -29.53
C GLN A 249 -3.92 20.71 -30.35
N GLN A 250 -5.09 20.69 -29.71
CA GLN A 250 -6.39 20.91 -30.36
C GLN A 250 -6.50 22.34 -30.93
N GLN A 251 -6.15 23.37 -30.16
CA GLN A 251 -6.16 24.75 -30.65
C GLN A 251 -5.22 24.97 -31.84
N GLN A 252 -4.03 24.35 -31.83
CA GLN A 252 -3.11 24.42 -32.97
C GLN A 252 -3.68 23.74 -34.22
N LEU A 253 -4.41 22.63 -34.07
CA LEU A 253 -5.09 21.96 -35.17
C LEU A 253 -6.23 22.83 -35.73
N GLU A 254 -7.05 23.44 -34.86
CA GLU A 254 -8.13 24.34 -35.29
C GLU A 254 -7.58 25.58 -36.02
N GLN A 255 -6.50 26.19 -35.52
CA GLN A 255 -5.85 27.30 -36.23
C GLN A 255 -5.32 26.89 -37.60
N GLN A 256 -4.71 25.71 -37.72
CA GLN A 256 -4.26 25.19 -39.01
C GLN A 256 -5.42 25.00 -39.99
N GLN A 257 -6.53 24.42 -39.52
CA GLN A 257 -7.73 24.24 -40.34
C GLN A 257 -8.35 25.57 -40.79
N GLN A 258 -8.41 26.57 -39.90
CA GLN A 258 -8.89 27.91 -40.26
C GLN A 258 -8.01 28.56 -41.32
N LEU A 259 -6.68 28.46 -41.18
CA LEU A 259 -5.73 28.96 -42.18
C LEU A 259 -5.91 28.26 -43.54
N GLU A 260 -6.07 26.94 -43.56
CA GLU A 260 -6.35 26.20 -44.80
C GLU A 260 -7.68 26.62 -45.43
N GLN A 261 -8.74 26.77 -44.63
CA GLN A 261 -10.04 27.23 -45.12
C GLN A 261 -9.95 28.63 -45.74
N GLN A 262 -9.21 29.53 -45.09
CA GLN A 262 -9.02 30.90 -45.56
C GLN A 262 -8.23 30.92 -46.88
N GLN A 263 -7.18 30.10 -47.00
CA GLN A 263 -6.45 29.94 -48.27
C GLN A 263 -7.32 29.36 -49.39
N GLN A 264 -8.19 28.38 -49.10
CA GLN A 264 -9.12 27.84 -50.09
C GLN A 264 -10.14 28.87 -50.57
N LEU A 265 -10.68 29.67 -49.65
CA LEU A 265 -11.57 30.79 -49.97
C LEU A 265 -10.86 31.82 -50.85
N GLU A 266 -9.61 32.14 -50.53
CA GLU A 266 -8.80 33.09 -51.31
C GLU A 266 -8.50 32.55 -52.72
N GLN A 267 -8.18 31.26 -52.85
CA GLN A 267 -8.03 30.61 -54.17
C GLN A 267 -9.33 30.60 -54.97
N GLN A 268 -10.47 30.32 -54.35
CA GLN A 268 -11.77 30.38 -55.03
C GLN A 268 -12.07 31.79 -55.53
N GLN A 269 -11.81 32.82 -54.72
CA GLN A 269 -11.97 34.21 -55.15
C GLN A 269 -11.06 34.57 -56.32
N GLN A 270 -9.80 34.10 -56.32
CA GLN A 270 -8.89 34.30 -57.45
C GLN A 270 -9.35 33.59 -58.72
N LEU A 271 -9.85 32.35 -58.61
CA LEU A 271 -10.43 31.60 -59.73
C LEU A 271 -11.67 32.31 -60.30
N GLU A 272 -12.55 32.80 -59.43
CA GLU A 272 -13.75 33.54 -59.85
C GLU A 272 -13.38 34.87 -60.55
N GLN A 273 -12.35 35.57 -60.06
CA GLN A 273 -11.81 36.76 -60.72
C GLN A 273 -11.21 36.45 -62.09
N GLN A 274 -10.46 35.35 -62.23
CA GLN A 274 -9.91 34.92 -63.52
C GLN A 274 -11.01 34.55 -64.52
N GLN A 275 -12.06 33.86 -64.07
CA GLN A 275 -13.20 33.54 -64.92
C GLN A 275 -13.95 34.80 -65.39
N LYS A 276 -14.10 35.80 -64.53
CA LYS A 276 -14.68 37.11 -64.93
C LYS A 276 -13.81 37.86 -65.93
N GLN A 277 -12.49 37.76 -65.84
CA GLN A 277 -11.56 38.37 -66.82
C GLN A 277 -11.57 37.68 -68.19
N GLN A 278 -11.90 36.39 -68.26
CA GLN A 278 -12.00 35.66 -69.54
C GLN A 278 -13.34 35.87 -70.26
N GLN A 279 -14.33 36.49 -69.61
CA GLN A 279 -15.66 36.78 -70.18
C GLN A 279 -15.82 38.23 -70.66
N GLN A 280 -14.76 39.04 -70.63
CA GLN A 280 -14.69 40.40 -71.19
C GLN A 280 -13.78 40.43 -72.42
#